data_AF-A0A972KS71-F1
#
_entry.id   AF-A0A972KS71-F1
#
_cell.length_a   1.000
_cell.length_b   1.000
_cell.length_c   1.000
_cell.angle_alpha   90.00
_cell.angle_beta   90.00
_cell.angle_gamma   90.00
#
_symmetry.space_group_name_H-M   'P 1'
#
loop_
_entity.id
_entity.type
_entity.pdbx_description
1 polymer ?
#
loop_
_entity_poly.entity_id
_entity_poly.type
_entity_poly.pdbx_seq_one_letter_code
_entity_poly.pdbx_strand_id
1 'polypeptide(L)'
;MMKSQALRNTLALAGITALWIFWPGLLRAQPGITILGIDTLWYPEVLINLDITCGGEKRFDVQRPQLSLFENGARVSPFMFYCPPPEEECCLSVALVLDASGSINGPIFDSVKVAAETFVQGLNGDCDYATVVVFRGYVHTVVPWTNDVQRLINGIKGLFASGPGALYDGIGRGMEELIHKEGWECQAVVVISDNGFDNASTRYTLQSCIDTARANK
;
A
#
# COMPACT_ATOMS: atom_id res chain seq x y z
N MET A 1 54.78 -51.04 63.39
CA MET A 1 54.84 -51.15 61.91
C MET A 1 55.22 -49.77 61.38
N MET A 2 56.49 -49.47 61.04
CA MET A 2 57.15 -49.73 59.74
C MET A 2 56.22 -49.38 58.57
N LYS A 3 56.51 -48.53 57.57
CA LYS A 3 57.75 -48.03 56.92
C LYS A 3 57.29 -46.92 55.93
N SER A 4 57.92 -45.75 55.86
CA SER A 4 58.97 -45.32 54.90
C SER A 4 58.52 -44.76 53.53
N GLN A 5 59.04 -43.55 53.23
CA GLN A 5 59.62 -43.08 51.95
C GLN A 5 58.68 -42.84 50.75
N ALA A 6 58.48 -41.60 50.27
CA ALA A 6 59.36 -40.72 49.47
C ALA A 6 59.34 -41.02 47.97
N LEU A 7 59.01 -40.01 47.13
CA LEU A 7 59.41 -39.79 45.71
C LEU A 7 58.61 -38.56 45.18
N ARG A 8 59.18 -37.35 45.00
CA ARG A 8 60.02 -36.78 43.91
C ARG A 8 59.35 -36.62 42.52
N ASN A 9 59.31 -35.34 42.08
CA ASN A 9 59.32 -34.77 40.71
C ASN A 9 58.07 -35.05 39.83
N THR A 10 57.54 -34.14 39.00
CA THR A 10 58.16 -33.38 37.89
C THR A 10 57.27 -32.23 37.40
N LEU A 11 57.90 -31.21 36.81
CA LEU A 11 57.34 -30.08 36.07
C LEU A 11 56.44 -30.49 34.89
N ALA A 12 55.40 -29.70 34.61
CA ALA A 12 54.82 -29.57 33.27
C ALA A 12 54.49 -28.09 32.99
N LEU A 13 55.29 -27.48 32.11
CA LEU A 13 54.93 -26.24 31.42
C LEU A 13 53.67 -26.50 30.58
N ALA A 14 52.59 -25.78 30.82
CA ALA A 14 51.47 -25.68 29.89
C ALA A 14 51.55 -24.32 29.18
N GLY A 15 51.94 -24.35 27.91
CA GLY A 15 52.01 -23.17 27.05
C GLY A 15 50.62 -22.57 26.82
N ILE A 16 50.54 -21.25 26.92
CA ILE A 16 49.34 -20.48 26.60
C ILE A 16 49.25 -20.41 25.07
N THR A 17 48.40 -21.24 24.47
CA THR A 17 47.94 -21.04 23.10
C THR A 17 46.90 -19.92 23.11
N ALA A 18 47.29 -18.75 22.62
CA ALA A 18 46.36 -17.65 22.37
C ALA A 18 45.37 -18.08 21.26
N LEU A 19 44.17 -18.48 21.69
CA LEU A 19 43.02 -18.68 20.79
C LEU A 19 42.62 -17.29 20.27
N TRP A 20 42.96 -16.99 19.01
CA TRP A 20 42.34 -15.89 18.28
C TRP A 20 40.87 -16.25 18.08
N ILE A 21 40.03 -15.82 19.01
CA ILE A 21 38.59 -15.76 18.80
C ILE A 21 38.40 -14.76 17.67
N PHE A 22 38.29 -15.27 16.45
CA PHE A 22 37.65 -14.56 15.35
C PHE A 22 36.26 -14.21 15.85
N TRP A 23 36.07 -12.98 16.32
CA TRP A 23 34.76 -12.42 16.54
C TRP A 23 34.20 -12.19 15.14
N PRO A 24 33.26 -13.00 14.62
CA PRO A 24 32.57 -12.60 13.42
C PRO A 24 31.94 -11.26 13.76
N GLY A 25 32.40 -10.20 13.11
CA GLY A 25 31.79 -8.89 13.26
C GLY A 25 30.29 -9.09 13.03
N LEU A 26 29.48 -8.63 13.98
CA LEU A 26 28.04 -8.56 13.80
C LEU A 26 27.82 -7.81 12.49
N LEU A 27 27.42 -8.53 11.44
CA LEU A 27 26.95 -7.93 10.20
C LEU A 27 25.75 -7.08 10.60
N ARG A 28 25.96 -5.78 10.79
CA ARG A 28 24.85 -4.85 11.00
C ARG A 28 24.03 -4.89 9.72
N ALA A 29 22.78 -5.34 9.84
CA ALA A 29 21.81 -5.26 8.76
C ALA A 29 21.87 -3.85 8.16
N GLN A 30 22.10 -3.75 6.85
CA GLN A 30 22.20 -2.46 6.19
C GLN A 30 20.79 -1.89 6.07
N PRO A 31 20.55 -0.65 6.55
CA PRO A 31 19.29 0.01 6.34
C PRO A 31 19.14 0.36 4.85
N GLY A 32 18.02 -0.02 4.25
CA GLY A 32 17.59 0.40 2.93
C GLY A 32 16.57 1.52 3.04
N ILE A 33 16.69 2.54 2.20
CA ILE A 33 15.66 3.57 2.04
C ILE A 33 15.25 3.58 0.58
N THR A 34 13.95 3.44 0.33
CA THR A 34 13.36 3.54 -1.02
C THR A 34 12.37 4.68 -1.02
N ILE A 35 12.54 5.63 -1.94
CA ILE A 35 11.54 6.67 -2.16
C ILE A 35 10.43 6.05 -3.01
N LEU A 36 9.23 5.95 -2.44
CA LEU A 36 8.04 5.44 -3.11
C LEU A 36 7.40 6.50 -4.01
N GLY A 37 7.47 7.76 -3.59
CA GLY A 37 6.94 8.88 -4.35
C GLY A 37 7.31 10.22 -3.74
N ILE A 38 7.25 11.25 -4.57
CA ILE A 38 7.45 12.65 -4.18
C ILE A 38 6.23 13.42 -4.69
N ASP A 39 5.55 14.10 -3.78
CA ASP A 39 4.40 14.95 -4.06
C ASP A 39 4.78 16.42 -3.83
N THR A 40 4.61 17.22 -4.88
CA THR A 40 4.94 18.64 -4.92
C THR A 40 3.71 19.52 -5.12
N LEU A 41 2.49 18.98 -4.94
CA LEU A 41 1.23 19.71 -5.16
C LEU A 41 1.11 20.97 -4.29
N TRP A 42 1.69 20.95 -3.10
CA TRP A 42 1.61 22.02 -2.10
C TRP A 42 2.88 22.87 -2.03
N TYR A 43 3.65 22.94 -3.13
CA TYR A 43 4.89 23.71 -3.18
C TYR A 43 4.70 25.12 -2.57
N PRO A 44 5.56 25.56 -1.62
CA PRO A 44 6.90 25.05 -1.32
C PRO A 44 6.98 23.81 -0.42
N GLU A 45 5.85 23.29 0.08
CA GLU A 45 5.83 22.05 0.85
C GLU A 45 5.91 20.83 -0.08
N VAL A 46 6.77 19.88 0.27
CA VAL A 46 7.01 18.65 -0.49
C VAL A 46 6.80 17.47 0.44
N LEU A 47 5.92 16.55 0.06
CA LEU A 47 5.69 15.30 0.77
C LEU A 47 6.49 14.18 0.09
N ILE A 48 7.30 13.46 0.87
CA ILE A 48 8.08 12.32 0.38
C ILE A 48 7.56 11.06 1.07
N ASN A 49 7.03 10.13 0.27
CA ASN A 49 6.65 8.80 0.73
C ASN A 49 7.85 7.88 0.56
N LEU A 50 8.22 7.16 1.61
CA LEU A 50 9.38 6.29 1.62
C LEU A 50 9.11 4.99 2.38
N ASP A 51 9.81 3.93 1.99
CA ASP A 51 9.92 2.68 2.72
C ASP A 51 11.32 2.60 3.33
N ILE A 52 11.40 2.20 4.61
CA ILE A 52 12.66 1.91 5.29
C ILE A 52 12.70 0.42 5.59
N THR A 53 13.80 -0.23 5.22
CA THR A 53 14.03 -1.66 5.49
C THR A 53 15.32 -1.88 6.26
N CYS A 54 15.41 -2.96 7.03
CA CYS A 54 16.63 -3.42 7.69
C CYS A 54 16.78 -4.92 7.44
N GLY A 55 17.79 -5.32 6.67
CA GLY A 55 17.98 -6.75 6.34
C GLY A 55 16.85 -7.34 5.48
N GLY A 56 16.18 -6.49 4.68
CA GLY A 56 15.05 -6.87 3.82
C GLY A 56 13.67 -6.65 4.45
N GLU A 57 13.59 -6.53 5.77
CA GLU A 57 12.32 -6.36 6.51
C GLU A 57 11.95 -4.89 6.68
N LYS A 58 10.66 -4.54 6.53
CA LYS A 58 10.15 -3.17 6.75
C LYS A 58 10.33 -2.73 8.21
N ARG A 59 10.60 -1.45 8.42
CA ARG A 59 10.79 -0.83 9.73
C ARG A 59 9.81 0.30 9.97
N PHE A 60 9.06 0.19 11.06
CA PHE A 60 8.06 1.15 11.50
C PHE A 60 8.46 1.88 12.79
N ASP A 61 9.59 1.52 13.39
CA ASP A 61 10.11 2.07 14.64
C ASP A 61 11.17 3.17 14.42
N VAL A 62 11.25 3.71 13.19
CA VAL A 62 12.17 4.79 12.86
C VAL A 62 11.65 6.10 13.42
N GLN A 63 12.54 6.92 13.94
CA GLN A 63 12.25 8.23 14.50
C GLN A 63 13.00 9.32 13.75
N ARG A 64 12.43 10.53 13.71
CA ARG A 64 13.02 11.69 13.01
C ARG A 64 14.52 11.90 13.27
N PRO A 65 15.05 11.79 14.51
CA PRO A 65 16.48 12.02 14.77
C PRO A 65 17.43 11.04 14.05
N GLN A 66 16.93 9.89 13.58
CA GLN A 66 17.70 8.89 12.84
C GLN A 66 17.81 9.22 11.34
N LEU A 67 17.14 10.28 10.88
CA LEU A 67 17.07 10.65 9.47
C LEU A 67 17.79 11.97 9.19
N SER A 68 18.37 12.06 8.00
CA SER A 68 18.91 13.31 7.46
C SER A 68 18.45 13.46 6.02
N LEU A 69 17.85 14.61 5.72
CA LEU A 69 17.37 14.96 4.39
C LEU A 69 18.34 15.95 3.74
N PHE A 70 18.66 15.72 2.48
CA PHE A 70 19.49 16.60 1.67
C PHE A 70 18.80 16.85 0.33
N GLU A 71 18.81 18.10 -0.12
CA GLU A 71 18.39 18.51 -1.46
C GLU A 71 19.61 19.12 -2.16
N ASN A 72 20.00 18.56 -3.31
CA ASN A 72 21.16 19.02 -4.08
C ASN A 72 22.46 19.17 -3.23
N GLY A 73 22.63 18.29 -2.25
CA GLY A 73 23.77 18.31 -1.32
C GLY A 73 23.64 19.30 -0.14
N ALA A 74 22.63 20.18 -0.13
CA ALA A 74 22.33 21.03 1.01
C ALA A 74 21.43 20.29 2.00
N ARG A 75 21.72 20.39 3.31
CA ARG A 75 20.90 19.76 4.35
C ARG A 75 19.56 20.49 4.48
N VAL A 76 18.46 19.74 4.44
CA VAL A 76 17.11 20.24 4.68
C VAL A 76 16.79 20.12 6.17
N SER A 77 16.50 21.24 6.83
CA SER A 77 16.04 21.29 8.22
C SER A 77 15.33 22.62 8.52
N PRO A 78 14.19 22.61 9.23
CA PRO A 78 13.48 21.44 9.77
C PRO A 78 12.76 20.63 8.67
N PHE A 79 12.44 19.38 8.97
CA PHE A 79 11.49 18.58 8.21
C PHE A 79 10.65 17.75 9.18
N MET A 80 9.40 17.50 8.83
CA MET A 80 8.51 16.61 9.58
C MET A 80 8.71 15.17 9.12
N PHE A 81 8.59 14.22 10.03
CA PHE A 81 8.64 12.80 9.72
C PHE A 81 7.58 12.10 10.53
N TYR A 82 6.72 11.36 9.84
CA TYR A 82 5.66 10.55 10.40
C TYR A 82 5.81 9.12 9.89
N CYS A 83 5.84 8.16 10.82
CA CYS A 83 5.91 6.73 10.52
C CYS A 83 4.77 6.07 11.29
N PRO A 84 3.62 5.81 10.65
CA PRO A 84 2.49 5.19 11.33
C PRO A 84 2.87 3.77 11.79
N PRO A 85 2.42 3.34 12.98
CA PRO A 85 2.58 1.96 13.40
C PRO A 85 1.83 1.02 12.42
N PRO A 86 2.32 -0.20 12.19
CA PRO A 86 1.71 -1.12 11.23
C PRO A 86 0.32 -1.59 11.65
N GLU A 87 -0.03 -1.45 12.94
CA GLU A 87 -1.33 -1.80 13.52
C GLU A 87 -2.37 -0.69 13.35
N GLU A 88 -1.96 0.53 12.98
CA GLU A 88 -2.85 1.54 12.41
C GLU A 88 -3.09 1.19 10.93
N GLU A 89 -3.63 -0.01 10.68
CA GLU A 89 -4.22 -0.34 9.39
C GLU A 89 -5.44 0.57 9.23
N CYS A 90 -5.20 1.67 8.55
CA CYS A 90 -6.21 2.64 8.24
C CYS A 90 -7.29 1.98 7.37
N CYS A 91 -8.51 1.99 7.90
CA CYS A 91 -9.67 1.30 7.34
C CYS A 91 -9.94 1.79 5.92
N LEU A 92 -9.86 0.89 4.94
CA LEU A 92 -9.96 1.26 3.53
C LEU A 92 -11.40 1.59 3.16
N SER A 93 -11.60 2.75 2.55
CA SER A 93 -12.86 3.17 1.93
C SER A 93 -12.67 3.25 0.44
N VAL A 94 -13.17 2.25 -0.29
CA VAL A 94 -12.91 2.10 -1.73
C VAL A 94 -14.17 2.21 -2.59
N ALA A 95 -14.13 3.12 -3.56
CA ALA A 95 -15.07 3.12 -4.67
C ALA A 95 -14.52 2.21 -5.78
N LEU A 96 -15.11 1.02 -5.92
CA LEU A 96 -14.76 0.08 -6.97
C LEU A 96 -15.58 0.40 -8.22
N VAL A 97 -14.90 0.93 -9.25
CA VAL A 97 -15.50 1.41 -10.50
C VAL A 97 -15.24 0.39 -11.61
N LEU A 98 -16.28 -0.29 -12.07
CA LEU A 98 -16.16 -1.38 -13.03
C LEU A 98 -16.65 -0.98 -14.42
N ASP A 99 -15.85 -1.32 -15.42
CA ASP A 99 -16.27 -1.27 -16.82
C ASP A 99 -17.37 -2.29 -17.06
N ALA A 100 -18.49 -1.83 -17.60
CA ALA A 100 -19.59 -2.67 -18.08
C ALA A 100 -19.99 -2.28 -19.50
N SER A 101 -19.04 -1.76 -20.29
CA SER A 101 -19.22 -1.42 -21.70
C SER A 101 -19.39 -2.67 -22.57
N GLY A 102 -20.04 -2.53 -23.72
CA GLY A 102 -20.32 -3.63 -24.64
C GLY A 102 -19.09 -4.20 -25.32
N SER A 103 -17.98 -3.45 -25.41
CA SER A 103 -16.72 -3.91 -26.02
C SER A 103 -16.07 -5.06 -25.25
N ILE A 104 -16.34 -5.16 -23.95
CA ILE A 104 -15.76 -6.19 -23.08
C ILE A 104 -16.70 -7.37 -22.81
N ASN A 105 -17.86 -7.46 -23.49
CA ASN A 105 -18.84 -8.51 -23.21
C ASN A 105 -18.27 -9.94 -23.38
N GLY A 106 -18.87 -10.91 -22.71
CA GLY A 106 -18.43 -12.31 -22.71
C GLY A 106 -17.20 -12.53 -21.81
N PRO A 107 -16.19 -13.30 -22.24
CA PRO A 107 -15.10 -13.74 -21.37
C PRO A 107 -14.27 -12.60 -20.72
N ILE A 108 -14.15 -11.45 -21.38
CA ILE A 108 -13.42 -10.30 -20.83
C ILE A 108 -14.19 -9.74 -19.63
N PHE A 109 -15.50 -9.57 -19.75
CA PHE A 109 -16.35 -9.11 -18.66
C PHE A 109 -16.41 -10.12 -17.51
N ASP A 110 -16.42 -11.42 -17.80
CA ASP A 110 -16.28 -12.46 -16.77
C ASP A 110 -14.95 -12.30 -15.99
N SER A 111 -13.86 -11.95 -16.68
CA SER A 111 -12.56 -11.67 -16.04
C SER A 111 -12.60 -10.41 -15.18
N VAL A 112 -13.30 -9.35 -15.63
CA VAL A 112 -13.53 -8.14 -14.82
C VAL A 112 -14.30 -8.48 -13.54
N LYS A 113 -15.35 -9.31 -13.64
CA LYS A 113 -16.11 -9.77 -12.47
C LYS A 113 -15.25 -10.58 -11.50
N VAL A 114 -14.44 -11.51 -12.01
CA VAL A 114 -13.52 -12.31 -11.18
C VAL A 114 -12.49 -11.42 -10.47
N ALA A 115 -11.92 -10.43 -11.18
CA ALA A 115 -10.98 -9.48 -10.58
C ALA A 115 -11.65 -8.62 -9.49
N ALA A 116 -12.86 -8.13 -9.75
CA ALA A 116 -13.65 -7.37 -8.79
C ALA A 116 -14.03 -8.21 -7.56
N GLU A 117 -14.50 -9.45 -7.76
CA GLU A 117 -14.81 -10.40 -6.68
C GLU A 117 -13.57 -10.71 -5.83
N THR A 118 -12.43 -10.93 -6.48
CA THR A 118 -11.15 -11.19 -5.80
C THR A 118 -10.71 -9.99 -4.96
N PHE A 119 -10.86 -8.78 -5.50
CA PHE A 119 -10.54 -7.55 -4.79
C PHE A 119 -11.40 -7.40 -3.53
N VAL A 120 -12.73 -7.54 -3.63
CA VAL A 120 -13.63 -7.38 -2.47
C VAL A 120 -13.48 -8.51 -1.44
N GLN A 121 -13.04 -9.70 -1.85
CA GLN A 121 -12.68 -10.79 -0.93
C GLN A 121 -11.44 -10.51 -0.11
N GLY A 122 -10.56 -9.62 -0.58
CA GLY A 122 -9.36 -9.20 0.15
C GLY A 122 -9.60 -8.10 1.18
N LEU A 123 -10.81 -7.53 1.23
CA LEU A 123 -11.17 -6.49 2.19
C LEU A 123 -11.29 -7.06 3.61
N ASN A 124 -10.85 -6.28 4.60
CA ASN A 124 -11.11 -6.53 6.00
C ASN A 124 -12.57 -6.17 6.33
N GLY A 125 -13.46 -7.17 6.38
CA GLY A 125 -14.89 -6.96 6.65
C GLY A 125 -15.23 -6.29 7.99
N ASP A 126 -14.29 -6.19 8.93
CA ASP A 126 -14.52 -5.51 10.21
C ASP A 126 -14.42 -3.99 10.09
N CYS A 127 -13.63 -3.49 9.14
CA CYS A 127 -13.32 -2.07 9.09
C CYS A 127 -13.31 -1.46 7.67
N ASP A 128 -13.04 -2.24 6.64
CA ASP A 128 -13.06 -1.77 5.26
C ASP A 128 -14.48 -1.62 4.74
N TYR A 129 -14.72 -0.54 4.01
CA TYR A 129 -15.98 -0.27 3.34
C TYR A 129 -15.73 -0.17 1.84
N ALA A 130 -16.68 -0.66 1.05
CA ALA A 130 -16.65 -0.49 -0.39
C ALA A 130 -18.02 -0.12 -0.95
N THR A 131 -18.01 0.56 -2.09
CA THR A 131 -19.16 0.79 -2.95
C THR A 131 -18.82 0.29 -4.35
N VAL A 132 -19.81 -0.26 -5.06
CA VAL A 132 -19.62 -0.73 -6.45
C VAL A 132 -20.32 0.23 -7.38
N VAL A 133 -19.55 0.91 -8.22
CA VAL A 133 -20.01 1.78 -9.29
C VAL A 133 -19.72 1.08 -10.61
N VAL A 134 -20.63 1.21 -11.57
CA VAL A 134 -20.39 0.71 -12.93
C VAL A 134 -20.52 1.85 -13.92
N PHE A 135 -19.69 1.81 -14.95
CA PHE A 135 -19.81 2.71 -16.09
C PHE A 135 -20.08 1.94 -17.37
N ARG A 136 -20.98 2.51 -18.15
CA ARG A 136 -21.29 2.17 -19.54
C ARG A 136 -21.87 3.42 -20.18
N GLY A 137 -22.87 3.33 -21.06
CA GLY A 137 -23.54 4.52 -21.62
C GLY A 137 -24.17 5.46 -20.59
N TYR A 138 -24.21 5.05 -19.32
CA TYR A 138 -24.45 5.87 -18.15
C TYR A 138 -23.70 5.27 -16.95
N VAL A 139 -23.60 6.04 -15.87
CA VAL A 139 -22.93 5.66 -14.63
C VAL A 139 -23.94 5.50 -13.50
N HIS A 140 -23.83 4.45 -12.71
CA HIS A 140 -24.66 4.26 -11.52
C HIS A 140 -23.99 3.40 -10.45
N THR A 141 -24.36 3.64 -9.19
CA THR A 141 -23.93 2.85 -8.04
C THR A 141 -24.83 1.63 -7.90
N VAL A 142 -24.24 0.44 -8.01
CA VAL A 142 -24.93 -0.85 -7.96
C VAL A 142 -25.04 -1.35 -6.53
N VAL A 143 -23.96 -1.20 -5.76
CA VAL A 143 -23.94 -1.53 -4.34
C VAL A 143 -23.55 -0.27 -3.58
N PRO A 144 -24.45 0.33 -2.79
CA PRO A 144 -24.09 1.42 -1.88
C PRO A 144 -23.04 0.96 -0.86
N TRP A 145 -22.36 1.92 -0.23
CA TRP A 145 -21.35 1.68 0.80
C TRP A 145 -21.74 0.60 1.82
N THR A 146 -20.88 -0.39 1.96
CA THR A 146 -21.05 -1.52 2.89
C THR A 146 -19.71 -2.18 3.17
N ASN A 147 -19.58 -2.77 4.35
CA ASN A 147 -18.52 -3.72 4.71
C ASN A 147 -18.97 -5.19 4.54
N ASP A 148 -20.19 -5.42 4.06
CA ASP A 148 -20.70 -6.76 3.75
C ASP A 148 -20.10 -7.25 2.43
N VAL A 149 -19.02 -8.01 2.53
CA VAL A 149 -18.32 -8.65 1.41
C VAL A 149 -19.27 -9.48 0.53
N GLN A 150 -20.23 -10.19 1.14
CA GLN A 150 -21.15 -11.03 0.38
C GLN A 150 -22.14 -10.19 -0.44
N ARG A 151 -22.58 -9.05 0.09
CA ARG A 151 -23.41 -8.09 -0.64
C ARG A 151 -22.67 -7.51 -1.85
N LEU A 152 -21.39 -7.18 -1.70
CA LEU A 152 -20.53 -6.71 -2.79
C LEU A 152 -20.41 -7.77 -3.89
N ILE A 153 -20.05 -9.01 -3.52
CA ILE A 153 -19.95 -10.15 -4.45
C ILE A 153 -21.26 -10.37 -5.20
N ASN A 154 -22.39 -10.36 -4.50
CA ASN A 154 -23.71 -10.57 -5.13
C ASN A 154 -24.05 -9.45 -6.12
N GLY A 155 -23.71 -8.20 -5.79
CA GLY A 155 -23.87 -7.05 -6.70
C GLY A 155 -23.04 -7.20 -7.96
N ILE A 156 -21.76 -7.59 -7.83
CA ILE A 156 -20.84 -7.83 -8.96
C ILE A 156 -21.36 -8.97 -9.85
N LYS A 157 -21.82 -10.08 -9.26
CA LYS A 157 -22.36 -11.22 -10.00
C LYS A 157 -23.58 -10.87 -10.86
N GLY A 158 -24.40 -9.92 -10.41
CA GLY A 158 -25.60 -9.47 -11.13
C GLY A 158 -25.32 -8.56 -12.34
N LEU A 159 -24.07 -8.13 -12.54
CA LEU A 159 -23.73 -7.20 -13.62
C LEU A 159 -23.74 -7.86 -15.00
N PHE A 160 -23.96 -7.03 -16.01
CA PHE A 160 -23.88 -7.38 -17.43
C PHE A 160 -23.30 -6.22 -18.25
N ALA A 161 -22.52 -6.55 -19.27
CA ALA A 161 -21.86 -5.62 -20.16
C ALA A 161 -22.78 -5.20 -21.33
N SER A 162 -22.88 -3.89 -21.60
CA SER A 162 -23.63 -3.36 -22.74
C SER A 162 -23.35 -1.88 -22.99
N GLY A 163 -23.48 -1.42 -24.25
CA GLY A 163 -23.45 0.01 -24.58
C GLY A 163 -22.05 0.62 -24.63
N PRO A 164 -21.93 1.94 -24.83
CA PRO A 164 -20.63 2.62 -24.87
C PRO A 164 -20.00 2.74 -23.47
N GLY A 165 -18.76 3.23 -23.36
CA GLY A 165 -18.03 3.37 -22.09
C GLY A 165 -17.88 4.83 -21.68
N ALA A 166 -18.47 5.21 -20.53
CA ALA A 166 -18.31 6.53 -19.91
C ALA A 166 -17.31 6.46 -18.73
N LEU A 167 -16.06 6.12 -19.04
CA LEU A 167 -14.99 5.89 -18.07
C LEU A 167 -14.76 7.10 -17.15
N TYR A 168 -14.59 8.29 -17.70
CA TYR A 168 -14.32 9.49 -16.91
C TYR A 168 -15.49 9.85 -16.01
N ASP A 169 -16.73 9.72 -16.50
CA ASP A 169 -17.92 9.89 -15.66
C ASP A 169 -17.96 8.84 -14.54
N GLY A 170 -17.51 7.61 -14.81
CA GLY A 170 -17.37 6.54 -13.82
C GLY A 170 -16.37 6.88 -12.71
N ILE A 171 -15.18 7.34 -13.09
CA ILE A 171 -14.14 7.80 -12.16
C ILE A 171 -14.63 9.00 -11.35
N GLY A 172 -15.22 9.98 -12.03
CA GLY A 172 -15.83 11.16 -11.42
C GLY A 172 -16.82 10.78 -10.34
N ARG A 173 -17.75 9.87 -10.65
CA ARG A 173 -18.70 9.35 -9.68
C ARG A 173 -18.02 8.61 -8.52
N GLY A 174 -17.01 7.79 -8.79
CA GLY A 174 -16.24 7.12 -7.74
C GLY A 174 -15.62 8.12 -6.74
N MET A 175 -15.10 9.24 -7.23
CA MET A 175 -14.59 10.31 -6.37
C MET A 175 -15.72 11.03 -5.62
N GLU A 176 -16.86 11.33 -6.26
CA GLU A 176 -18.02 11.93 -5.59
C GLU A 176 -18.50 11.08 -4.39
N GLU A 177 -18.42 9.75 -4.47
CA GLU A 177 -18.76 8.83 -3.38
C GLU A 177 -17.84 8.95 -2.16
N LEU A 178 -16.63 9.52 -2.31
CA LEU A 178 -15.58 9.65 -1.29
C LEU A 178 -15.48 11.05 -0.66
N ILE A 179 -15.66 12.12 -1.46
CA ILE A 179 -15.30 13.52 -1.12
C ILE A 179 -16.02 14.12 0.12
N HIS A 180 -17.06 13.47 0.65
CA HIS A 180 -17.87 14.02 1.76
C HIS A 180 -17.95 13.11 2.99
N LYS A 181 -16.97 12.22 3.17
CA LYS A 181 -17.02 11.18 4.19
C LYS A 181 -15.98 11.44 5.27
N GLU A 182 -16.42 12.14 6.31
CA GLU A 182 -15.62 12.37 7.51
C GLU A 182 -15.28 11.03 8.19
N GLY A 183 -14.01 10.87 8.61
CA GLY A 183 -13.52 9.67 9.28
C GLY A 183 -13.02 8.55 8.36
N TRP A 184 -13.00 8.76 7.04
CA TRP A 184 -12.41 7.84 6.07
C TRP A 184 -11.04 8.36 5.63
N GLU A 185 -9.99 7.94 6.34
CA GLU A 185 -8.62 8.41 6.12
C GLU A 185 -7.94 7.72 4.93
N CYS A 186 -8.26 6.44 4.67
CA CYS A 186 -7.69 5.69 3.55
C CYS A 186 -8.71 5.52 2.45
N GLN A 187 -8.67 6.43 1.48
CA GLN A 187 -9.62 6.46 0.39
C GLN A 187 -8.97 6.05 -0.93
N ALA A 188 -9.68 5.26 -1.72
CA ALA A 188 -9.22 4.89 -3.06
C ALA A 188 -10.39 4.80 -4.05
N VAL A 189 -10.15 5.26 -5.27
CA VAL A 189 -10.97 4.88 -6.43
C VAL A 189 -10.18 3.84 -7.20
N VAL A 190 -10.72 2.62 -7.29
CA VAL A 190 -10.10 1.52 -8.04
C VAL A 190 -10.93 1.28 -9.29
N VAL A 191 -10.31 1.39 -10.46
CA VAL A 191 -10.98 1.20 -11.74
C VAL A 191 -10.52 -0.11 -12.37
N ILE A 192 -11.47 -0.94 -12.81
CA ILE A 192 -11.19 -2.16 -13.57
C ILE A 192 -11.81 -2.01 -14.97
N SER A 193 -10.96 -1.96 -16.00
CA SER A 193 -11.32 -1.85 -17.42
C SER A 193 -10.29 -2.60 -18.26
N ASP A 194 -10.61 -2.93 -19.52
CA ASP A 194 -9.70 -3.63 -20.43
C ASP A 194 -8.66 -2.69 -21.06
N ASN A 195 -9.11 -1.54 -21.56
CA ASN A 195 -8.31 -0.64 -22.41
C ASN A 195 -8.47 0.84 -22.05
N GLY A 196 -9.39 1.19 -21.14
CA GLY A 196 -9.59 2.56 -20.68
C GLY A 196 -10.16 3.52 -21.74
N PHE A 197 -10.82 3.02 -22.77
CA PHE A 197 -11.42 3.84 -23.82
C PHE A 197 -12.70 4.52 -23.33
N ASP A 198 -12.76 5.84 -23.52
CA ASP A 198 -13.94 6.65 -23.22
C ASP A 198 -14.58 7.14 -24.52
N ASN A 199 -15.87 6.87 -24.69
CA ASN A 199 -16.63 7.35 -25.83
C ASN A 199 -18.07 7.79 -25.47
N ALA A 200 -18.34 7.98 -24.18
CA ALA A 200 -19.66 8.38 -23.70
C ALA A 200 -19.65 9.32 -22.50
N SER A 201 -18.49 9.70 -21.94
CA SER A 201 -18.46 10.67 -20.83
C SER A 201 -18.91 12.05 -21.28
N THR A 202 -19.70 12.69 -20.44
CA THR A 202 -20.26 14.04 -20.70
C THR A 202 -20.12 14.99 -19.52
N ARG A 203 -19.82 14.48 -18.32
CA ARG A 203 -19.73 15.26 -17.08
C ARG A 203 -18.28 15.49 -16.66
N TYR A 204 -17.43 14.50 -16.90
CA TYR A 204 -16.02 14.52 -16.52
C TYR A 204 -15.11 14.31 -17.72
N THR A 205 -13.92 14.87 -17.61
CA THR A 205 -12.78 14.68 -18.51
C THR A 205 -11.63 14.03 -17.74
N LEU A 206 -10.66 13.47 -18.45
CA LEU A 206 -9.41 13.00 -17.84
C LEU A 206 -8.78 14.07 -16.93
N GLN A 207 -8.67 15.30 -17.43
CA GLN A 207 -8.03 16.39 -16.69
C GLN A 207 -8.82 16.74 -15.42
N SER A 208 -10.14 16.88 -15.51
CA SER A 208 -10.95 17.16 -14.31
C SER A 208 -10.88 16.04 -13.28
N CYS A 209 -10.76 14.78 -13.72
CA CYS A 209 -10.57 13.66 -12.80
C CYS A 209 -9.21 13.74 -12.08
N ILE A 210 -8.13 14.04 -12.82
CA ILE A 210 -6.80 14.25 -12.24
C ILE A 210 -6.80 15.42 -11.25
N ASP A 211 -7.41 16.54 -11.61
CA ASP A 211 -7.45 17.74 -10.77
C ASP A 211 -8.27 17.48 -9.50
N THR A 212 -9.41 16.79 -9.61
CA THR A 212 -10.26 16.42 -8.47
C THR A 212 -9.51 15.47 -7.53
N ALA A 213 -8.85 14.42 -8.06
CA ALA A 213 -8.09 13.48 -7.25
C ALA A 213 -6.92 14.16 -6.51
N ARG A 214 -6.29 15.17 -7.11
CA ARG A 214 -5.21 15.94 -6.49
C ARG A 214 -5.70 16.89 -5.40
N ALA A 215 -6.91 17.43 -5.55
CA ALA A 215 -7.48 18.38 -4.60
C ALA A 215 -8.04 17.73 -3.33
N ASN A 216 -8.32 16.42 -3.34
CA ASN A 216 -8.99 15.69 -2.26
C ASN A 216 -8.11 14.57 -1.67
N LYS A 217 -6.82 14.88 -1.43
CA LYS A 217 -5.90 14.00 -0.69
C LYS A 217 -5.93 14.28 0.81
#